data_AF-A0A1Y1MX93-F1
#
_entry.id   AF-A0A1Y1MX93-F1
#
_cell.length_a   1.000
_cell.length_b   1.000
_cell.length_c   1.000
_cell.angle_alpha   90.00
_cell.angle_beta   90.00
_cell.angle_gamma   90.00
#
_symmetry.space_group_name_H-M   'P 1'
#
loop_
_entity.id
_entity.type
_entity.pdbx_description
1 polymer ?
#
loop_
_entity_poly.entity_id
_entity_poly.type
_entity_poly.pdbx_seq_one_letter_code
_entity_poly.pdbx_strand_id
1 'polypeptide(L)'
;MLVGINGHWKIPVAYFLLNGLNSKEKAGVVQEVIKFVHESGVVVTSFTFDGAPTNLKTAIELGASFDTDNLKPYFSHPITGHNIYIFLDACHMLKLVRNCLADKGTLRNNSGGIIQWQYFEKLYSLQTSEGLTAGNKLKKRHIEWAREKMKV
;
A
#
# COMPACT_ATOMS: atom_id res chain seq x y z
N MET A 1 5.71 -13.93 3.64
CA MET A 1 6.90 -14.29 2.86
C MET A 1 8.07 -13.50 3.42
N LEU A 2 9.24 -14.11 3.57
CA LEU A 2 10.48 -13.38 3.82
C LEU A 2 11.17 -13.07 2.51
N VAL A 3 11.74 -11.87 2.41
CA VAL A 3 12.49 -11.40 1.25
C VAL A 3 13.83 -10.89 1.76
N GLY A 4 14.92 -11.38 1.19
CA GLY A 4 16.26 -10.93 1.53
C GLY A 4 16.45 -9.46 1.10
N ILE A 5 16.87 -8.61 2.03
CA ILE A 5 17.26 -7.22 1.73
C ILE A 5 18.71 -7.18 1.27
N ASN A 6 19.58 -7.93 1.95
CA ASN A 6 21.01 -8.08 1.67
C ASN A 6 21.33 -9.34 0.85
N GLY A 7 20.33 -9.93 0.19
CA GLY A 7 20.50 -11.15 -0.60
C GLY A 7 19.36 -11.35 -1.60
N HIS A 8 19.57 -12.23 -2.58
CA HIS A 8 18.60 -12.48 -3.65
C HIS A 8 17.78 -13.74 -3.41
N TRP A 9 16.93 -13.72 -2.39
CA TRP A 9 16.05 -14.86 -2.09
C TRP A 9 14.69 -14.41 -1.56
N LYS A 10 13.71 -15.29 -1.72
CA LYS A 10 12.36 -15.14 -1.18
C LYS A 10 11.82 -16.50 -0.76
N ILE A 11 11.28 -16.60 0.44
CA ILE A 11 10.79 -17.87 0.99
C ILE A 11 9.42 -17.66 1.67
N PRO A 12 8.40 -18.46 1.33
CA PRO A 12 7.16 -18.48 2.11
C PRO A 12 7.44 -19.14 3.47
N VAL A 13 7.12 -18.43 4.56
CA VAL A 13 7.35 -18.91 5.94
C VAL A 13 6.08 -19.30 6.68
N ALA A 14 4.93 -18.92 6.14
CA ALA A 14 3.64 -19.21 6.74
C ALA A 14 2.56 -19.23 5.65
N TYR A 15 1.64 -20.18 5.77
CA TYR A 15 0.48 -20.34 4.90
C TYR A 15 -0.67 -20.89 5.73
N PHE A 16 -1.79 -20.17 5.76
CA PHE A 16 -2.97 -20.52 6.55
C PHE A 16 -4.21 -20.47 5.66
N LEU A 17 -5.02 -21.53 5.72
CA LEU A 17 -6.36 -21.54 5.13
C LEU A 17 -7.34 -21.01 6.18
N LEU A 18 -7.95 -19.86 5.90
CA LEU A 18 -8.72 -19.10 6.88
C LEU A 18 -10.07 -18.70 6.30
N ASN A 19 -11.14 -18.83 7.09
CA ASN A 19 -12.46 -18.27 6.77
C ASN A 19 -12.59 -16.84 7.33
N GLY A 20 -11.61 -15.99 6.99
CA GLY A 20 -11.46 -14.64 7.54
C GLY A 20 -10.76 -14.61 8.90
N LEU A 21 -10.11 -13.48 9.19
CA LEU A 21 -9.54 -13.15 10.49
C LEU A 21 -9.78 -11.65 10.76
N ASN A 22 -10.07 -11.31 12.00
CA ASN A 22 -10.09 -9.92 12.43
C ASN A 22 -8.66 -9.36 12.58
N SER A 23 -8.53 -8.04 12.76
CA SER A 23 -7.24 -7.36 12.79
C SER A 23 -6.33 -7.84 13.93
N LYS A 24 -6.91 -8.19 15.09
CA LYS A 24 -6.20 -8.64 16.29
C LYS A 24 -5.68 -10.07 16.12
N GLU A 25 -6.48 -10.97 15.56
CA GLU A 25 -6.05 -12.33 15.22
C GLU A 25 -4.91 -12.31 14.20
N LYS A 26 -5.03 -11.49 13.15
CA LYS A 26 -3.95 -11.29 12.18
C LYS A 26 -2.66 -10.77 12.85
N ALA A 27 -2.77 -9.83 13.77
CA ALA A 27 -1.62 -9.32 14.52
C ALA A 27 -0.95 -10.43 15.34
N GLY A 28 -1.74 -11.27 16.01
CA GLY A 28 -1.24 -12.45 16.72
C GLY A 28 -0.48 -13.41 15.80
N VAL A 29 -1.04 -13.73 14.63
CA VAL A 29 -0.37 -14.57 13.62
C VAL A 29 0.95 -13.94 13.17
N VAL A 30 0.98 -12.63 12.89
CA VAL A 30 2.21 -11.92 12.51
C VAL A 30 3.26 -12.02 13.62
N GLN A 31 2.89 -11.83 14.88
CA GLN A 31 3.80 -11.95 16.02
C GLN A 31 4.38 -13.37 16.13
N GLU A 32 3.56 -14.41 16.00
CA GLU A 32 4.03 -15.80 16.04
C GLU A 32 4.98 -16.13 14.89
N VAL A 33 4.70 -15.65 13.67
CA VAL A 33 5.62 -15.81 12.54
C VAL A 33 6.95 -15.12 12.79
N ILE A 34 6.94 -13.92 13.39
CA ILE A 34 8.18 -13.19 13.71
C ILE A 34 8.99 -13.94 14.79
N LYS A 35 8.33 -14.48 15.83
CA LYS A 35 9.00 -15.31 16.85
C LYS A 35 9.63 -16.55 16.25
N PHE A 36 8.89 -17.28 15.41
CA PHE A 36 9.38 -18.48 14.72
C PHE A 36 10.61 -18.17 13.84
N VAL A 37 10.57 -17.08 13.08
CA VAL A 37 11.69 -16.66 12.22
C VAL A 37 12.93 -16.25 13.02
N HIS A 38 12.73 -15.63 14.19
CA HIS A 38 13.80 -15.19 15.07
C HIS A 38 14.70 -16.35 15.53
N GLU A 39 14.13 -17.53 15.77
CA GLU A 39 14.88 -18.74 16.19
C GLU A 39 15.94 -19.16 15.16
N SER A 40 15.77 -18.79 13.89
CA SER A 40 16.73 -19.06 12.81
C SER A 40 17.86 -18.02 12.71
N GLY A 41 17.89 -17.01 13.58
CA GLY A 41 18.85 -15.90 13.55
C GLY A 41 18.56 -14.84 12.48
N VAL A 42 17.43 -14.93 11.78
CA VAL A 42 17.02 -13.93 10.78
C VAL A 42 16.53 -12.67 11.48
N VAL A 43 17.03 -11.51 11.04
CA VAL A 43 16.60 -10.21 11.54
C VAL A 43 15.48 -9.66 10.66
N VAL A 44 14.27 -9.60 11.19
CA VAL A 44 13.12 -8.97 10.52
C VAL A 44 13.18 -7.46 10.76
N THR A 45 13.49 -6.68 9.73
CA THR A 45 13.63 -5.21 9.82
C THR A 45 12.39 -4.45 9.38
N SER A 46 11.56 -5.06 8.53
CA SER A 46 10.40 -4.39 7.94
C SER A 46 9.23 -5.33 7.70
N PHE A 47 8.02 -4.77 7.73
CA PHE A 47 6.76 -5.44 7.42
C PHE A 47 6.04 -4.70 6.30
N THR A 48 5.78 -5.38 5.18
CA THR A 48 5.18 -4.77 3.98
C THR A 48 3.83 -5.40 3.65
N PHE A 49 2.83 -4.56 3.38
CA PHE A 49 1.47 -4.99 3.04
C PHE A 49 0.75 -3.96 2.16
N ASP A 50 -0.38 -4.33 1.54
CA ASP A 50 -1.22 -3.40 0.78
C ASP A 50 -2.08 -2.52 1.70
N GLY A 51 -2.45 -1.31 1.28
CA GLY A 51 -3.23 -0.40 2.16
C GLY A 51 -4.71 -0.73 2.28
N ALA A 52 -5.07 -2.01 2.40
CA ALA A 52 -6.42 -2.41 2.77
C ALA A 52 -6.73 -1.96 4.23
N PRO A 53 -7.94 -1.48 4.53
CA PRO A 53 -8.28 -0.99 5.88
C PRO A 53 -8.05 -2.01 6.99
N THR A 54 -8.24 -3.30 6.72
CA THR A 54 -8.01 -4.38 7.70
C THR A 54 -6.53 -4.56 8.02
N ASN A 55 -5.64 -4.38 7.03
CA ASN A 55 -4.19 -4.54 7.23
C ASN A 55 -3.60 -3.31 7.96
N LEU A 56 -4.11 -2.10 7.67
CA LEU A 56 -3.79 -0.90 8.46
C LEU A 56 -4.21 -1.07 9.93
N LYS A 57 -5.41 -1.60 10.19
CA LYS A 57 -5.85 -1.93 11.55
C LYS A 57 -4.93 -2.97 12.20
N THR A 58 -4.54 -4.02 11.48
CA THR A 58 -3.56 -5.00 12.01
C THR A 58 -2.23 -4.35 12.40
N ALA A 59 -1.72 -3.40 11.62
CA ALA A 59 -0.52 -2.66 12.01
C ALA A 59 -0.73 -1.79 13.28
N ILE A 60 -1.92 -1.20 13.46
CA ILE A 60 -2.27 -0.49 14.70
C ILE A 60 -2.32 -1.46 15.89
N GLU A 61 -2.93 -2.64 15.72
CA GLU A 61 -2.97 -3.70 16.76
C GLU A 61 -1.56 -4.20 17.14
N LEU A 62 -0.61 -4.15 16.20
CA LEU A 62 0.80 -4.46 16.47
C LEU A 62 1.52 -3.34 17.25
N GLY A 63 0.93 -2.15 17.34
CA GLY A 63 1.46 -1.02 18.10
C GLY A 63 2.01 0.14 17.26
N ALA A 64 1.70 0.18 15.95
CA ALA A 64 1.99 1.32 15.10
C ALA A 64 0.92 2.42 15.23
N SER A 65 1.25 3.64 14.78
CA SER A 65 0.32 4.76 14.68
C SER A 65 0.46 5.40 13.30
N PHE A 66 -0.67 5.61 12.62
CA PHE A 66 -0.75 6.35 11.36
C PHE A 66 -1.42 7.72 11.53
N ASP A 67 -1.49 8.20 12.77
CA ASP A 67 -1.88 9.57 13.06
C ASP A 67 -0.86 10.54 12.42
N THR A 68 -1.34 11.59 11.77
CA THR A 68 -0.50 12.60 11.13
C THR A 68 0.31 13.40 12.14
N ASP A 69 -0.23 13.61 13.34
CA ASP A 69 0.43 14.42 14.38
C ASP A 69 1.40 13.58 15.22
N ASN A 70 1.20 12.26 15.26
CA ASN A 70 2.01 11.32 16.02
C ASN A 70 2.26 10.03 15.23
N LEU A 71 2.94 10.19 14.10
CA LEU A 71 3.26 9.09 13.20
C LEU A 71 4.28 8.16 13.86
N LYS A 72 3.88 6.91 14.05
CA LYS A 72 4.75 5.83 14.53
C LYS A 72 4.73 4.70 13.51
N PRO A 73 5.59 4.76 12.48
CA PRO A 73 5.53 3.84 11.33
C PRO A 73 6.25 2.52 11.61
N TYR A 74 6.18 2.02 12.84
CA TYR A 74 6.85 0.81 13.29
C TYR A 74 6.15 0.20 14.50
N PHE A 75 6.42 -1.08 14.73
CA PHE A 75 6.10 -1.78 15.97
C PHE A 75 7.34 -2.49 16.51
N SER A 76 7.31 -2.86 17.79
CA SER A 76 8.46 -3.52 18.44
C SER A 76 8.44 -5.02 18.16
N HIS A 77 9.61 -5.57 17.85
CA HIS A 77 9.82 -7.00 17.68
C HIS A 77 9.47 -7.73 19.00
N PRO A 78 8.66 -8.80 18.98
CA PRO A 78 8.10 -9.42 20.19
C PRO A 78 9.14 -10.04 21.14
N ILE A 79 10.34 -10.37 20.65
CA ILE A 79 11.46 -10.92 21.44
C ILE A 79 12.53 -9.88 21.74
N THR A 80 13.13 -9.29 20.71
CA THR A 80 14.29 -8.37 20.86
C THR A 80 13.92 -6.92 21.19
N GLY A 81 12.66 -6.52 21.01
CA GLY A 81 12.20 -5.15 21.22
C GLY A 81 12.61 -4.14 20.13
N HIS A 82 13.51 -4.49 19.20
CA HIS A 82 13.90 -3.60 18.11
C HIS A 82 12.73 -3.27 17.19
N ASN A 83 12.81 -2.12 16.51
CA ASN A 83 11.74 -1.66 15.64
C ASN A 83 11.66 -2.45 14.34
N ILE A 84 10.45 -2.87 13.99
CA ILE A 84 10.07 -3.40 12.67
C ILE A 84 9.29 -2.31 11.95
N TYR A 85 9.87 -1.77 10.89
CA TYR A 85 9.30 -0.63 10.15
C TYR A 85 8.23 -1.08 9.16
N ILE A 86 7.16 -0.31 9.06
CA ILE A 86 6.04 -0.61 8.17
C ILE A 86 6.22 0.09 6.83
N PHE A 87 6.02 -0.67 5.75
CA PHE A 87 5.94 -0.14 4.40
C PHE A 87 4.61 -0.54 3.77
N LEU A 88 3.91 0.42 3.17
CA LEU A 88 2.78 0.11 2.32
C LEU A 88 3.28 -0.16 0.90
N ASP A 89 2.68 -1.12 0.21
CA ASP A 89 3.00 -1.38 -1.19
C ASP A 89 2.71 -0.13 -2.03
N ALA A 90 3.78 0.50 -2.52
CA ALA A 90 3.74 1.74 -3.29
C ALA A 90 2.87 1.62 -4.56
N CYS A 91 2.91 0.46 -5.24
CA CYS A 91 2.09 0.22 -6.43
C CYS A 91 0.60 0.27 -6.06
N HIS A 92 0.25 -0.34 -4.94
CA HIS A 92 -1.13 -0.32 -4.44
C HIS A 92 -1.54 1.08 -3.97
N MET A 93 -0.65 1.84 -3.35
CA MET A 93 -0.91 3.23 -2.91
C MET A 93 -1.14 4.20 -4.06
N LEU A 94 -0.33 4.14 -5.11
CA LEU A 94 -0.54 4.98 -6.30
C LEU A 94 -1.91 4.69 -6.95
N LYS A 95 -2.29 3.41 -7.02
CA LYS A 95 -3.63 3.00 -7.47
C LYS A 95 -4.74 3.61 -6.62
N LEU A 96 -4.62 3.60 -5.28
CA LEU A 96 -5.65 4.19 -4.41
C LEU A 96 -5.77 5.70 -4.60
N VAL A 97 -4.65 6.42 -4.73
CA VAL A 97 -4.65 7.87 -5.00
C VAL A 97 -5.35 8.18 -6.32
N ARG A 98 -4.99 7.45 -7.39
CA ARG A 98 -5.65 7.58 -8.69
C ARG A 98 -7.16 7.33 -8.59
N ASN A 99 -7.56 6.22 -7.98
CA ASN A 99 -8.97 5.85 -7.85
C ASN A 99 -9.73 6.88 -7.01
N CYS A 100 -9.12 7.42 -5.94
CA CYS A 100 -9.71 8.49 -5.13
C CYS A 100 -9.91 9.78 -5.94
N LEU A 101 -8.90 10.22 -6.70
CA LEU A 101 -9.00 11.39 -7.56
C LEU A 101 -10.09 11.21 -8.61
N ALA A 102 -10.17 10.04 -9.23
CA ALA A 102 -11.14 9.75 -10.28
C ALA A 102 -12.58 9.59 -9.76
N ASP A 103 -12.76 9.02 -8.56
CA ASP A 103 -14.07 8.87 -7.89
C ASP A 103 -14.60 10.20 -7.32
N LYS A 104 -13.73 10.96 -6.64
CA LYS A 104 -14.10 12.24 -6.02
C LYS A 104 -14.06 13.41 -6.99
N GLY A 105 -13.39 13.26 -8.14
CA GLY A 105 -13.21 14.27 -9.17
C GLY A 105 -12.26 15.41 -8.78
N THR A 106 -12.04 15.66 -7.50
CA THR A 106 -11.17 16.74 -6.99
C THR A 106 -10.45 16.33 -5.72
N LEU A 107 -9.15 16.65 -5.65
CA LEU A 107 -8.33 16.62 -4.44
C LEU A 107 -7.76 18.02 -4.15
N ARG A 108 -7.42 18.30 -2.89
CA ARG A 108 -6.74 19.53 -2.48
C ARG A 108 -5.40 19.19 -1.88
N ASN A 109 -4.38 19.97 -2.25
CA ASN A 109 -3.06 19.88 -1.61
C ASN A 109 -3.01 20.75 -0.34
N ASN A 110 -1.89 20.68 0.39
CA ASN A 110 -1.72 21.42 1.65
C ASN A 110 -1.75 22.96 1.48
N SER A 111 -1.41 23.46 0.30
CA SER A 111 -1.50 24.89 -0.05
C SER A 111 -2.89 25.34 -0.53
N GLY A 112 -3.90 24.45 -0.50
CA GLY A 112 -5.25 24.73 -1.00
C GLY A 112 -5.42 24.63 -2.53
N GLY A 113 -4.35 24.29 -3.25
CA GLY A 113 -4.36 24.07 -4.69
C GLY A 113 -5.23 22.86 -5.07
N ILE A 114 -6.00 23.02 -6.15
CA ILE A 114 -7.02 22.07 -6.58
C ILE A 114 -6.45 21.17 -7.68
N ILE A 115 -6.55 19.86 -7.48
CA ILE A 115 -6.20 18.83 -8.46
C ILE A 115 -7.50 18.21 -8.95
N GLN A 116 -7.78 18.25 -10.25
CA GLN A 116 -9.08 17.79 -10.78
C GLN A 116 -8.94 16.74 -11.87
N TRP A 117 -9.80 15.71 -11.79
CA TRP A 117 -9.87 14.64 -12.77
C TRP A 117 -10.24 15.15 -14.17
N GLN A 118 -11.06 16.20 -14.26
CA GLN A 118 -11.51 16.80 -15.52
C GLN A 118 -10.35 17.19 -16.45
N TYR A 119 -9.15 17.48 -15.93
CA TYR A 119 -8.01 17.84 -16.76
C TYR A 119 -7.46 16.64 -17.54
N PHE A 120 -7.54 15.42 -16.97
CA PHE A 120 -7.19 14.20 -17.69
C PHE A 120 -8.19 13.91 -18.82
N GLU A 121 -9.49 14.12 -18.55
CA GLU A 121 -10.55 13.98 -19.55
C GLU A 121 -10.39 14.97 -20.70
N LYS A 122 -10.16 16.25 -20.38
CA LYS A 122 -9.92 17.31 -21.36
C LYS A 122 -8.66 17.04 -22.21
N LEU A 123 -7.57 16.61 -21.57
CA LEU A 123 -6.35 16.23 -22.30
C LEU A 123 -6.61 15.06 -23.25
N TYR A 124 -7.33 14.03 -22.79
CA TYR A 124 -7.68 12.89 -23.63
C TYR A 124 -8.54 13.31 -24.84
N SER A 125 -9.57 14.14 -24.61
CA SER A 125 -10.42 14.66 -25.68
C SER A 125 -9.64 15.48 -26.69
N LEU A 126 -8.75 16.37 -26.24
CA LEU A 126 -7.88 17.17 -27.10
C LEU A 126 -6.96 16.29 -27.96
N GLN A 127 -6.28 15.31 -27.36
CA GLN A 127 -5.42 14.41 -28.13
C GLN A 127 -6.20 13.58 -29.15
N THR A 128 -7.45 13.24 -28.84
CA THR A 128 -8.32 12.49 -29.74
C THR A 128 -8.79 13.37 -30.90
N SER A 129 -9.14 14.63 -30.65
CA SER A 129 -9.58 15.56 -31.70
C SER A 129 -8.45 15.96 -32.65
N GLU A 130 -7.25 16.19 -32.11
CA GLU A 130 -6.07 16.58 -32.89
C GLU A 130 -5.41 15.38 -33.61
N GLY A 131 -5.75 14.14 -33.23
CA GLY A 131 -5.08 12.93 -33.73
C GLY A 131 -3.61 12.80 -33.30
N LEU A 132 -3.16 13.63 -32.35
CA LEU A 132 -1.78 13.70 -31.87
C LEU A 132 -1.71 13.52 -30.35
N THR A 133 -0.67 12.85 -29.87
CA THR A 133 -0.42 12.69 -28.42
C THR A 133 0.68 13.62 -27.96
N ALA A 134 0.56 14.21 -26.77
CA ALA A 134 1.59 15.05 -26.16
C ALA A 134 2.74 14.23 -25.52
N GLY A 135 3.20 13.17 -26.20
CA GLY A 135 4.28 12.28 -25.75
C GLY A 135 3.98 11.43 -24.50
N ASN A 136 2.77 11.51 -23.94
CA ASN A 136 2.36 10.74 -22.76
C ASN A 136 1.68 9.42 -23.14
N LYS A 137 1.46 8.55 -22.13
CA LYS A 137 0.82 7.24 -22.29
C LYS A 137 -0.69 7.25 -21.98
N LEU A 138 -1.33 8.42 -21.89
CA LEU A 138 -2.77 8.52 -21.61
C LEU A 138 -3.57 7.91 -22.76
N LYS A 139 -4.58 7.11 -22.40
CA LYS A 139 -5.41 6.32 -23.33
C LYS A 139 -6.81 6.23 -22.74
N LYS A 140 -7.79 5.85 -23.58
CA LYS A 140 -9.19 5.68 -23.17
C LYS A 140 -9.36 4.86 -21.89
N ARG A 141 -8.63 3.75 -21.76
CA ARG A 141 -8.66 2.86 -20.58
C ARG A 141 -8.28 3.56 -19.25
N HIS A 142 -7.47 4.61 -19.30
CA HIS A 142 -7.07 5.37 -18.12
C HIS A 142 -8.18 6.35 -17.70
N ILE A 143 -8.99 6.82 -18.66
CA ILE A 143 -10.20 7.60 -18.40
C ILE A 143 -11.35 6.70 -17.94
N GLU A 144 -11.54 5.55 -18.59
CA GLU A 144 -12.50 4.49 -18.20
C GLU A 144 -11.96 3.61 -17.05
N TRP A 145 -11.37 4.24 -16.04
CA TRP A 145 -10.63 3.60 -14.94
C TRP A 145 -11.46 2.57 -14.16
N ALA A 146 -12.79 2.72 -14.13
CA ALA A 146 -13.69 1.83 -13.38
C ALA A 146 -13.62 0.36 -13.84
N ARG A 147 -13.25 0.10 -15.10
CA ARG A 147 -13.04 -1.24 -15.66
C ARG A 147 -11.66 -1.83 -15.34
N GLU A 148 -10.74 -0.98 -14.90
CA GLU A 148 -9.31 -1.31 -14.72
C GLU A 148 -8.83 -0.93 -13.30
N LYS A 149 -9.75 -0.92 -12.31
CA LYS A 149 -9.49 -0.45 -10.93
C LYS A 149 -8.27 -1.08 -10.27
N MET A 150 -8.01 -2.35 -10.58
CA MET A 150 -6.94 -3.15 -9.96
C MET A 150 -5.59 -3.05 -10.67
N LYS A 151 -5.56 -2.53 -11.90
CA LYS A 151 -4.35 -2.39 -12.70
C LYS A 151 -3.55 -1.22 -12.16
N VAL A 152 -2.32 -1.48 -11.75
CA VAL A 152 -1.38 -0.44 -11.35
C VAL A 152 -0.80 0.20 -12.60
#